data_AF-A0A078GFI7-F1
#
_entry.id   AF-A0A078GFI7-F1
#
_cell.length_a   1.000
_cell.length_b   1.000
_cell.length_c   1.000
_cell.angle_alpha   90.00
_cell.angle_beta   90.00
_cell.angle_gamma   90.00
#
_symmetry.space_group_name_H-M   'P 1'
#
loop_
_entity.id
_entity.type
_entity.pdbx_description
1 polymer ?
#
loop_
_entity_poly.entity_id
_entity_poly.type
_entity_poly.pdbx_seq_one_letter_code
_entity_poly.pdbx_strand_id
1 'polypeptide(L)'
;MADLQERMSLSSSSSSSSSSSSSSLSLSTMPIDGELWMVAEERAQEILNAIQPVFVSDKSRNEIIDYVQTLVKDRLGIEVFLFGSVPLKTYLPDGDIDLTVLTPQDKEEDLANALCNMLRAEDKESDFHVTDVQYIPAQVKVIKCSIRNIAVDISFNQMAGLCALCFLEQVDQIFGKDHLFKRSIILIKAWCYYESRILGANTGLISTYALAVLVLHIINISYSSLSGPLAVLFKFLDYYASFDWDSYCVTVNGPVPISSLPDMPSNDAEVVLNEKFFRECIELYSVPTKAVEANGHYFPVKHFNIVDPLKHSNNLGRSVTKGNLQRIRHAFTLGARKLKDVLSVPGEAMGWKLEKFFCSSLERNGKGQRQDVEEPVVAFGTGRAEASELRGDFEGYFKSLVYGKGFHGETQHKWIPQGQGQDHTSSWDIVRWFVAGQKNDFHRRNMNGSSNSLQNMRRSRGTGTYIPEMSQQSYTERFSGKPNTVNSLPSASQSQLVKQNI
;
A
#
# COMPACT_ATOMS: atom_id res chain seq x y z
N MET A 1 27.48 -10.79 80.05
CA MET A 1 28.25 -10.50 78.82
C MET A 1 27.23 -9.98 77.82
N ALA A 2 26.83 -8.71 77.91
CA ALA A 2 27.57 -7.50 77.54
C ALA A 2 27.56 -7.31 76.00
N ASP A 3 27.10 -6.20 75.41
CA ASP A 3 26.56 -4.97 76.02
C ASP A 3 25.61 -4.18 75.08
N LEU A 4 24.83 -3.28 75.70
CA LEU A 4 24.33 -1.95 75.27
C LEU A 4 24.15 -1.67 73.75
N GLN A 5 22.96 -1.33 73.21
CA GLN A 5 22.06 -0.19 73.51
C GLN A 5 22.56 1.19 73.01
N GLU A 6 21.97 1.73 71.93
CA GLU A 6 21.81 3.18 71.76
C GLU A 6 20.55 3.58 70.94
N ARG A 7 20.22 4.88 70.95
CA ARG A 7 18.89 5.45 70.69
C ARG A 7 18.73 6.14 69.33
N MET A 8 17.46 6.26 68.94
CA MET A 8 16.84 7.20 67.99
C MET A 8 17.58 8.53 67.70
N SER A 9 17.49 8.97 66.44
CA SER A 9 17.19 10.36 66.07
C SER A 9 16.55 10.44 64.67
N LEU A 10 15.67 11.42 64.46
CA LEU A 10 14.90 11.65 63.22
C LEU A 10 15.64 12.63 62.29
N SER A 11 15.50 12.48 60.96
CA SER A 11 14.94 13.54 60.07
C SER A 11 15.11 13.30 58.55
N SER A 12 14.03 13.65 57.81
CA SER A 12 13.98 14.22 56.45
C SER A 12 14.82 13.65 55.27
N SER A 13 14.11 12.93 54.40
CA SER A 13 14.01 13.15 52.93
C SER A 13 15.25 13.43 52.06
N SER A 14 15.48 12.55 51.09
CA SER A 14 15.64 12.96 49.67
C SER A 14 15.43 11.76 48.73
N SER A 15 14.84 12.03 47.57
CA SER A 15 14.52 11.05 46.53
C SER A 15 15.56 11.08 45.40
N SER A 16 16.10 9.93 45.01
CA SER A 16 16.88 9.81 43.76
C SER A 16 16.85 8.41 43.15
N SER A 17 16.18 8.33 41.99
CA SER A 17 16.57 7.55 40.80
C SER A 17 17.25 6.19 40.98
N SER A 18 16.48 5.10 40.94
CA SER A 18 16.99 3.78 40.53
C SER A 18 17.16 3.74 39.01
N SER A 19 18.41 3.72 38.54
CA SER A 19 18.75 3.48 37.13
C SER A 19 18.40 2.04 36.73
N SER A 20 17.37 1.89 35.90
CA SER A 20 17.00 0.59 35.32
C SER A 20 17.92 0.27 34.15
N SER A 21 18.97 -0.52 34.40
CA SER A 21 19.91 -0.99 33.37
C SER A 21 19.16 -1.68 32.23
N SER A 22 19.49 -1.31 30.99
CA SER A 22 18.97 -1.92 29.77
C SER A 22 19.39 -3.40 29.68
N SER A 23 18.45 -4.30 29.96
CA SER A 23 18.63 -5.73 29.75
C SER A 23 18.59 -6.07 28.27
N SER A 24 19.76 -6.10 27.64
CA SER A 24 19.97 -6.70 26.32
C SER A 24 19.66 -8.20 26.38
N LEU A 25 18.42 -8.56 26.05
CA LEU A 25 18.00 -9.94 25.85
C LEU A 25 18.62 -10.49 24.57
N SER A 26 19.88 -10.91 24.65
CA SER A 26 20.56 -11.71 23.63
C SER A 26 19.96 -13.12 23.60
N LEU A 27 18.77 -13.25 23.00
CA LEU A 27 18.19 -14.55 22.71
C LEU A 27 19.10 -15.26 21.70
N SER A 28 19.79 -16.31 22.16
CA SER A 28 20.78 -17.07 21.40
C SER A 28 20.15 -17.74 20.17
N THR A 29 20.13 -17.00 19.07
CA THR A 29 19.78 -17.54 17.76
C THR A 29 21.07 -18.10 17.19
N MET A 30 21.21 -19.44 17.18
CA MET A 30 22.26 -20.08 16.39
C MET A 30 22.15 -19.53 14.96
N PRO A 31 23.22 -18.98 14.37
CA PRO A 31 23.16 -18.48 13.01
C PRO A 31 22.74 -19.62 12.11
N ILE A 32 21.69 -19.39 11.31
CA ILE A 32 21.27 -20.34 10.29
C ILE A 32 22.44 -20.49 9.32
N ASP A 33 22.79 -21.73 9.01
CA ASP A 33 23.90 -22.03 8.12
C ASP A 33 23.71 -21.35 6.75
N GLY A 34 24.79 -20.80 6.20
CA GLY A 34 24.75 -20.02 4.97
C GLY A 34 24.24 -20.84 3.79
N GLU A 35 24.57 -22.13 3.74
CA GLU A 35 24.09 -23.05 2.71
C GLU A 35 22.58 -23.31 2.83
N LEU A 36 22.08 -23.56 4.06
CA LEU A 36 20.63 -23.70 4.30
C LEU A 36 19.85 -22.44 3.91
N TRP A 37 20.45 -21.27 4.12
CA TRP A 37 19.83 -20.00 3.77
C TRP A 37 19.76 -19.78 2.26
N MET A 38 20.80 -20.15 1.50
CA MET A 38 20.75 -20.13 0.03
C MET A 38 19.65 -21.06 -0.52
N VAL A 39 19.55 -22.28 -0.02
CA VAL A 39 18.50 -23.25 -0.42
C VAL A 39 17.10 -22.72 -0.08
N ALA A 40 16.94 -22.04 1.06
CA ALA A 40 15.67 -21.43 1.44
C ALA A 40 15.28 -20.26 0.52
N GLU A 41 16.23 -19.39 0.16
CA GLU A 41 16.01 -18.29 -0.80
C GLU A 41 15.72 -18.81 -2.22
N GLU A 42 16.38 -19.89 -2.67
CA GLU A 42 16.10 -20.54 -3.97
C GLU A 42 14.66 -21.05 -4.03
N ARG A 43 14.20 -21.80 -3.02
CA ARG A 43 12.80 -22.25 -2.94
C ARG A 43 11.83 -21.07 -2.83
N ALA A 44 12.19 -20.00 -2.12
CA ALA A 44 11.38 -18.79 -2.06
C ALA A 44 11.31 -18.07 -3.43
N GLN A 45 12.38 -18.15 -4.25
CA GLN A 45 12.35 -17.63 -5.61
C GLN A 45 11.45 -18.46 -6.52
N GLU A 46 11.42 -19.80 -6.40
CA GLU A 46 10.46 -20.63 -7.12
C GLU A 46 9.01 -20.27 -6.77
N ILE A 47 8.72 -20.01 -5.49
CA ILE A 47 7.41 -19.54 -5.02
C ILE A 47 7.11 -18.15 -5.58
N LEU A 48 8.09 -17.25 -5.60
CA LEU A 48 7.94 -15.90 -6.15
C LEU A 48 7.66 -15.91 -7.66
N ASN A 49 8.33 -16.79 -8.42
CA ASN A 49 8.12 -16.97 -9.86
C ASN A 49 6.66 -17.33 -10.20
N ALA A 50 5.97 -18.07 -9.32
CA ALA A 50 4.55 -18.42 -9.50
C ALA A 50 3.58 -17.25 -9.23
N ILE A 51 4.04 -16.14 -8.63
CA ILE A 51 3.19 -15.05 -8.11
C ILE A 51 3.52 -13.70 -8.77
N GLN A 52 4.78 -13.44 -9.11
CA GLN A 52 5.23 -12.14 -9.62
C GLN A 52 4.61 -11.77 -10.98
N PRO A 53 4.65 -10.47 -11.38
CA PRO A 53 4.37 -10.04 -12.74
C PRO A 53 5.13 -10.86 -13.79
N VAL A 54 4.48 -11.23 -14.89
CA VAL A 54 5.10 -11.93 -16.02
C VAL A 54 4.80 -11.20 -17.32
N PHE A 55 5.62 -11.39 -18.35
CA PHE A 55 5.50 -10.63 -19.61
C PHE A 55 4.09 -10.68 -20.22
N VAL A 56 3.42 -11.85 -20.18
CA VAL A 56 2.05 -12.02 -20.71
C VAL A 56 1.02 -11.24 -19.89
N SER A 57 1.12 -11.26 -18.55
CA SER A 57 0.19 -10.53 -17.67
C SER A 57 0.41 -9.01 -17.72
N ASP A 58 1.65 -8.58 -17.96
CA ASP A 58 2.00 -7.19 -18.22
C ASP A 58 1.46 -6.71 -19.56
N LYS A 59 1.61 -7.49 -20.63
CA LYS A 59 1.07 -7.17 -21.96
C LYS A 59 -0.45 -6.98 -21.91
N SER A 60 -1.16 -7.93 -21.28
CA SER A 60 -2.62 -7.84 -21.11
C SER A 60 -3.05 -6.59 -20.32
N ARG A 61 -2.36 -6.28 -19.22
CA ARG A 61 -2.62 -5.04 -18.45
C ARG A 61 -2.33 -3.78 -19.26
N ASN A 62 -1.23 -3.73 -20.01
CA ASN A 62 -0.89 -2.59 -20.85
C ASN A 62 -1.94 -2.36 -21.95
N GLU A 63 -2.41 -3.42 -22.62
CA GLU A 63 -3.50 -3.31 -23.62
C GLU A 63 -4.78 -2.71 -23.02
N ILE A 64 -5.14 -3.09 -21.77
CA ILE A 64 -6.28 -2.50 -21.04
C ILE A 64 -6.04 -1.02 -20.70
N ILE A 65 -4.82 -0.67 -20.30
CA ILE A 65 -4.43 0.71 -19.95
C ILE A 65 -4.48 1.60 -21.19
N ASP A 66 -3.88 1.15 -22.30
CA ASP A 66 -3.88 1.85 -23.59
C ASP A 66 -5.31 2.06 -24.11
N TYR A 67 -6.17 1.04 -23.98
CA TYR A 67 -7.59 1.13 -24.33
C TYR A 67 -8.32 2.19 -23.50
N VAL A 68 -8.18 2.18 -22.17
CA VAL A 68 -8.84 3.18 -21.30
C VAL A 68 -8.28 4.59 -21.54
N GLN A 69 -6.96 4.72 -21.73
CA GLN A 69 -6.33 6.00 -22.06
C GLN A 69 -6.87 6.57 -23.38
N THR A 70 -6.87 5.78 -24.45
CA THR A 70 -7.39 6.17 -25.76
C THR A 70 -8.88 6.52 -25.69
N LEU A 71 -9.70 5.66 -25.07
CA LEU A 71 -11.15 5.86 -24.95
C LEU A 71 -11.49 7.18 -24.23
N VAL A 72 -10.81 7.49 -23.12
CA VAL A 72 -11.02 8.73 -22.37
C VAL A 72 -10.46 9.94 -23.13
N LYS A 73 -9.31 9.77 -23.80
CA LYS A 73 -8.68 10.84 -24.57
C LYS A 73 -9.52 11.26 -25.77
N ASP A 74 -10.03 10.31 -26.54
CA ASP A 74 -10.80 10.59 -27.76
C ASP A 74 -12.18 11.19 -27.45
N ARG A 75 -12.85 10.70 -26.39
CA ARG A 75 -14.22 11.11 -26.07
C ARG A 75 -14.31 12.36 -25.19
N LEU A 76 -13.32 12.61 -24.32
CA LEU A 76 -13.34 13.72 -23.36
C LEU A 76 -12.14 14.68 -23.49
N GLY A 77 -11.09 14.31 -24.22
CA GLY A 77 -9.87 15.12 -24.36
C GLY A 77 -8.90 15.06 -23.18
N ILE A 78 -9.20 14.23 -22.17
CA ILE A 78 -8.55 14.24 -20.84
C ILE A 78 -7.44 13.18 -20.78
N GLU A 79 -6.33 13.50 -20.09
CA GLU A 79 -5.27 12.54 -19.80
C GLU A 79 -5.62 11.63 -18.62
N VAL A 80 -5.23 10.36 -18.74
CA VAL A 80 -5.32 9.36 -17.67
C VAL A 80 -3.94 8.82 -17.37
N PHE A 81 -3.53 8.83 -16.10
CA PHE A 81 -2.21 8.37 -15.67
C PHE A 81 -2.32 7.11 -14.81
N LEU A 82 -1.37 6.21 -14.98
CA LEU A 82 -1.25 4.99 -14.18
C LEU A 82 -0.55 5.29 -12.86
N PHE A 83 -0.98 4.65 -11.77
CA PHE A 83 -0.22 4.65 -10.51
C PHE A 83 -0.33 3.31 -9.78
N GLY A 84 0.16 3.23 -8.54
CA GLY A 84 -0.04 2.04 -7.70
C GLY A 84 0.84 0.85 -8.08
N SER A 85 0.30 -0.38 -7.91
CA SER A 85 1.12 -1.60 -7.96
C SER A 85 1.51 -2.05 -9.37
N VAL A 86 0.74 -1.68 -10.40
CA VAL A 86 0.99 -2.08 -11.80
C VAL A 86 2.24 -1.41 -12.40
N PRO A 87 2.37 -0.07 -12.43
CA PRO A 87 3.58 0.59 -12.95
C PRO A 87 4.81 0.27 -12.08
N LEU A 88 4.64 0.14 -10.76
CA LEU A 88 5.74 -0.24 -9.87
C LEU A 88 6.20 -1.70 -10.06
N LYS A 89 5.48 -2.52 -10.85
CA LYS A 89 5.75 -3.97 -11.03
C LYS A 89 5.73 -4.75 -9.71
N THR A 90 4.78 -4.45 -8.83
CA THR A 90 4.60 -5.16 -7.54
C THR A 90 3.20 -5.71 -7.33
N TYR A 91 2.38 -5.79 -8.38
CA TYR A 91 1.04 -6.37 -8.30
C TYR A 91 1.09 -7.88 -8.06
N LEU A 92 0.02 -8.42 -7.47
CA LEU A 92 -0.24 -9.86 -7.40
C LEU A 92 -1.13 -10.26 -8.59
N PRO A 93 -1.26 -11.56 -8.95
CA PRO A 93 -2.02 -11.98 -10.12
C PRO A 93 -3.46 -11.43 -10.15
N ASP A 94 -4.15 -11.38 -9.01
CA ASP A 94 -5.49 -10.78 -8.88
C ASP A 94 -5.49 -9.29 -8.48
N GLY A 95 -4.37 -8.60 -8.67
CA GLY A 95 -4.21 -7.17 -8.42
C GLY A 95 -4.89 -6.29 -9.49
N ASP A 96 -5.47 -5.20 -9.00
CA ASP A 96 -6.16 -4.15 -9.74
C ASP A 96 -5.21 -3.22 -10.52
N ILE A 97 -5.76 -2.55 -11.54
CA ILE A 97 -5.14 -1.45 -12.28
C ILE A 97 -5.63 -0.13 -11.67
N ASP A 98 -4.76 0.60 -10.97
CA ASP A 98 -5.05 1.94 -10.44
C ASP A 98 -4.78 3.02 -11.52
N LEU A 99 -5.82 3.76 -11.92
CA LEU A 99 -5.77 4.89 -12.85
C LEU A 99 -6.20 6.19 -12.16
N THR A 100 -5.58 7.32 -12.51
CA THR A 100 -5.99 8.66 -12.07
C THR A 100 -6.28 9.57 -13.26
N VAL A 101 -7.46 10.18 -13.25
CA VAL A 101 -7.89 11.19 -14.21
C VAL A 101 -7.65 12.57 -13.61
N LEU A 102 -7.08 13.50 -14.37
CA LEU A 102 -6.88 14.87 -13.90
C LEU A 102 -8.08 15.75 -14.26
N THR A 103 -8.63 16.45 -13.27
CA THR A 103 -9.82 17.29 -13.42
C THR A 103 -9.81 18.48 -12.47
N PRO A 104 -10.41 19.63 -12.83
CA PRO A 104 -10.82 20.62 -11.83
C PRO A 104 -11.63 19.96 -10.71
N GLN A 105 -11.38 20.35 -9.44
CA GLN A 105 -12.00 19.73 -8.27
C GLN A 105 -13.52 19.91 -8.25
N ASP A 106 -14.00 21.04 -8.78
CA ASP A 106 -15.42 21.38 -8.96
C ASP A 106 -16.13 20.50 -10.00
N LYS A 107 -15.38 19.72 -10.80
CA LYS A 107 -15.92 18.91 -11.91
C LYS A 107 -15.76 17.40 -11.72
N GLU A 108 -15.19 16.95 -10.62
CA GLU A 108 -14.92 15.52 -10.38
C GLU A 108 -16.19 14.66 -10.49
N GLU A 109 -17.34 15.14 -10.00
CA GLU A 109 -18.58 14.35 -10.01
C GLU A 109 -19.27 14.34 -11.38
N ASP A 110 -19.35 15.48 -12.08
CA ASP A 110 -19.84 15.54 -13.47
C ASP A 110 -19.00 14.63 -14.38
N LEU A 111 -17.66 14.70 -14.25
CA LEU A 111 -16.73 13.86 -14.99
C LEU A 111 -16.86 12.38 -14.63
N ALA A 112 -17.01 12.05 -13.35
CA ALA A 112 -17.20 10.66 -12.92
C ALA A 112 -18.48 10.04 -13.49
N ASN A 113 -19.56 10.82 -13.54
CA ASN A 113 -20.81 10.40 -14.18
C ASN A 113 -20.64 10.21 -15.71
N ALA A 114 -19.96 11.14 -16.39
CA ALA A 114 -19.66 11.03 -17.81
C ALA A 114 -18.81 9.78 -18.14
N LEU A 115 -17.76 9.53 -17.37
CA LEU A 115 -16.92 8.33 -17.47
C LEU A 115 -17.70 7.03 -17.20
N CYS A 116 -18.57 7.01 -16.18
CA CYS A 116 -19.41 5.83 -15.92
C CYS A 116 -20.37 5.54 -17.08
N ASN A 117 -20.97 6.57 -17.67
CA ASN A 117 -21.90 6.40 -18.79
C ASN A 117 -21.16 5.95 -20.06
N MET A 118 -19.97 6.51 -20.31
CA MET A 118 -19.07 6.07 -21.38
C MET A 118 -18.70 4.59 -21.22
N LEU A 119 -18.13 4.19 -20.08
CA LEU A 119 -17.70 2.82 -19.82
C LEU A 119 -18.83 1.79 -19.89
N ARG A 120 -20.07 2.21 -19.58
CA ARG A 120 -21.29 1.37 -19.73
C ARG A 120 -21.78 1.27 -21.18
N ALA A 121 -21.41 2.22 -22.04
CA ALA A 121 -21.79 2.20 -23.45
C ALA A 121 -20.90 1.28 -24.30
N GLU A 122 -19.78 0.78 -23.75
CA GLU A 122 -18.83 -0.12 -24.41
C GLU A 122 -19.26 -1.61 -24.41
N ASP A 123 -20.56 -1.90 -24.17
CA ASP A 123 -21.07 -3.27 -24.15
C ASP A 123 -21.23 -3.87 -25.57
N LYS A 124 -20.87 -5.15 -25.69
CA LYS A 124 -20.95 -6.06 -26.86
C LYS A 124 -20.14 -5.76 -28.13
N GLU A 125 -19.77 -4.53 -28.45
CA GLU A 125 -19.10 -4.22 -29.75
C GLU A 125 -17.58 -4.02 -29.67
N SER A 126 -16.96 -4.04 -28.47
CA SER A 126 -15.50 -3.86 -28.31
C SER A 126 -14.78 -5.10 -27.74
N ASP A 127 -13.56 -5.38 -28.21
CA ASP A 127 -12.69 -6.51 -27.79
C ASP A 127 -12.22 -6.46 -26.31
N PHE A 128 -12.65 -5.45 -25.56
CA PHE A 128 -12.25 -5.21 -24.17
C PHE A 128 -13.37 -5.50 -23.16
N HIS A 129 -14.63 -5.60 -23.60
CA HIS A 129 -15.79 -6.06 -22.81
C HIS A 129 -15.84 -5.49 -21.38
N VAL A 130 -16.11 -4.18 -21.27
CA VAL A 130 -16.17 -3.48 -19.98
C VAL A 130 -17.41 -3.89 -19.17
N THR A 131 -17.20 -4.41 -17.96
CA THR A 131 -18.26 -4.92 -17.08
C THR A 131 -18.18 -4.29 -15.68
N ASP A 132 -19.21 -4.53 -14.84
CA ASP A 132 -19.28 -4.14 -13.42
C ASP A 132 -19.01 -2.65 -13.10
N VAL A 133 -19.35 -1.73 -14.02
CA VAL A 133 -19.09 -0.28 -13.86
C VAL A 133 -19.88 0.36 -12.70
N GLN A 134 -19.18 0.66 -11.61
CA GLN A 134 -19.72 1.17 -10.34
C GLN A 134 -18.99 2.43 -9.86
N TYR A 135 -19.74 3.53 -9.72
CA TYR A 135 -19.25 4.74 -9.05
C TYR A 135 -19.34 4.61 -7.53
N ILE A 136 -18.27 4.97 -6.83
CA ILE A 136 -18.16 5.00 -5.37
C ILE A 136 -17.91 6.44 -4.92
N PRO A 137 -18.94 7.16 -4.43
CA PRO A 137 -18.80 8.49 -3.85
C PRO A 137 -18.26 8.41 -2.41
N ALA A 138 -17.02 7.96 -2.26
CA ALA A 138 -16.26 8.05 -1.02
C ALA A 138 -15.44 9.36 -0.97
N GLN A 139 -14.66 9.57 0.09
CA GLN A 139 -13.81 10.76 0.25
C GLN A 139 -12.84 10.96 -0.93
N VAL A 140 -12.28 9.87 -1.45
CA VAL A 140 -11.81 9.82 -2.83
C VAL A 140 -12.85 9.09 -3.66
N LYS A 141 -13.31 9.79 -4.69
CA LYS A 141 -14.24 9.29 -5.70
C LYS A 141 -13.50 8.27 -6.57
N VAL A 142 -14.08 7.08 -6.72
CA VAL A 142 -13.52 6.00 -7.55
C VAL A 142 -14.62 5.38 -8.40
N ILE A 143 -14.34 5.15 -9.68
CA ILE A 143 -15.11 4.29 -10.56
C ILE A 143 -14.40 2.94 -10.59
N LYS A 144 -15.11 1.87 -10.21
CA LYS A 144 -14.64 0.50 -10.40
C LYS A 144 -15.27 -0.08 -11.66
N CYS A 145 -14.51 -0.85 -12.42
CA CYS A 145 -15.02 -1.72 -13.48
C CYS A 145 -14.14 -2.97 -13.62
N SER A 146 -14.53 -3.91 -14.48
CA SER A 146 -13.69 -5.02 -14.89
C SER A 146 -13.54 -5.05 -16.40
N ILE A 147 -12.32 -5.27 -16.87
CA ILE A 147 -11.93 -5.34 -18.28
C ILE A 147 -11.09 -6.60 -18.42
N ARG A 148 -11.49 -7.53 -19.30
CA ARG A 148 -10.88 -8.88 -19.43
C ARG A 148 -10.61 -9.59 -18.08
N ASN A 149 -11.58 -9.57 -17.17
CA ASN A 149 -11.52 -10.13 -15.80
C ASN A 149 -10.47 -9.50 -14.85
N ILE A 150 -9.79 -8.44 -15.27
CA ILE A 150 -8.92 -7.62 -14.41
C ILE A 150 -9.74 -6.44 -13.86
N ALA A 151 -9.61 -6.17 -12.57
CA ALA A 151 -10.28 -5.05 -11.93
C ALA A 151 -9.55 -3.72 -12.24
N VAL A 152 -10.30 -2.66 -12.53
CA VAL A 152 -9.77 -1.34 -12.85
C VAL A 152 -10.43 -0.30 -11.95
N ASP A 153 -9.60 0.45 -11.22
CA ASP A 153 -9.98 1.50 -10.29
C ASP A 153 -9.58 2.87 -10.86
N ILE A 154 -10.55 3.58 -11.43
CA ILE A 154 -10.36 4.92 -11.99
C ILE A 154 -10.73 5.95 -10.93
N SER A 155 -9.72 6.66 -10.44
CA SER A 155 -9.80 7.70 -9.41
C SER A 155 -9.53 9.08 -10.00
N PHE A 156 -9.67 10.13 -9.20
CA PHE A 156 -9.48 11.51 -9.63
C PHE A 156 -8.38 12.20 -8.83
N ASN A 157 -7.52 12.96 -9.52
CA ASN A 157 -6.51 13.82 -8.90
C ASN A 157 -5.60 13.13 -7.86
N GLN A 158 -5.29 11.84 -8.01
CA GLN A 158 -4.44 11.07 -7.07
C GLN A 158 -2.94 11.37 -7.25
N MET A 159 -2.59 12.65 -7.16
CA MET A 159 -1.22 13.16 -7.31
C MET A 159 -0.23 12.46 -6.39
N ALA A 160 -0.60 12.24 -5.12
CA ALA A 160 0.24 11.52 -4.17
C ALA A 160 0.49 10.03 -4.54
N GLY A 161 -0.38 9.41 -5.36
CA GLY A 161 -0.12 8.10 -5.95
C GLY A 161 1.01 8.14 -6.99
N LEU A 162 1.07 9.20 -7.80
CA LEU A 162 2.16 9.47 -8.73
C LEU A 162 3.47 9.81 -7.99
N CYS A 163 3.38 10.58 -6.90
CA CYS A 163 4.53 10.86 -6.02
C CYS A 163 5.11 9.57 -5.43
N ALA A 164 4.25 8.73 -4.84
CA ALA A 164 4.62 7.45 -4.25
C ALA A 164 5.24 6.50 -5.28
N LEU A 165 4.70 6.45 -6.51
CA LEU A 165 5.25 5.66 -7.61
C LEU A 165 6.70 6.08 -7.94
N CYS A 166 6.94 7.37 -8.20
CA CYS A 166 8.28 7.86 -8.53
C CYS A 166 9.28 7.59 -7.40
N PHE A 167 8.88 7.85 -6.16
CA PHE A 167 9.68 7.59 -4.97
C PHE A 167 10.06 6.11 -4.82
N LEU A 168 9.08 5.20 -4.89
CA LEU A 168 9.33 3.77 -4.71
C LEU A 168 10.15 3.15 -5.85
N GLU A 169 10.03 3.68 -7.07
CA GLU A 169 10.87 3.27 -8.20
C GLU A 169 12.35 3.66 -7.98
N GLN A 170 12.63 4.86 -7.47
CA GLN A 170 14.01 5.24 -7.10
C GLN A 170 14.56 4.41 -5.93
N VAL A 171 13.73 4.15 -4.92
CA VAL A 171 14.11 3.30 -3.77
C VAL A 171 14.55 1.91 -4.23
N ASP A 172 13.82 1.30 -5.18
CA ASP A 172 14.20 0.02 -5.77
C ASP A 172 15.50 0.10 -6.57
N GLN A 173 15.70 1.15 -7.38
CA GLN A 173 16.94 1.38 -8.12
C GLN A 173 18.17 1.51 -7.20
N ILE A 174 18.02 2.18 -6.05
CA ILE A 174 19.12 2.37 -5.09
C ILE A 174 19.41 1.10 -4.28
N PHE A 175 18.37 0.37 -3.86
CA PHE A 175 18.56 -0.92 -3.18
C PHE A 175 19.09 -2.01 -4.13
N GLY A 176 18.79 -1.94 -5.43
CA GLY A 176 19.32 -2.86 -6.43
C GLY A 176 19.12 -4.33 -6.04
N LYS A 177 20.23 -5.09 -5.97
CA LYS A 177 20.26 -6.52 -5.64
C LYS A 177 19.19 -7.32 -6.39
N ASP A 178 19.13 -7.12 -7.72
CA ASP A 178 18.14 -7.73 -8.60
C ASP A 178 16.70 -7.48 -8.12
N HIS A 179 16.31 -6.20 -8.06
CA HIS A 179 14.98 -5.75 -7.61
C HIS A 179 14.57 -6.28 -6.22
N LEU A 180 15.51 -6.33 -5.27
CA LEU A 180 15.29 -6.87 -3.92
C LEU A 180 14.06 -6.23 -3.26
N PHE A 181 13.85 -4.93 -3.43
CA PHE A 181 12.73 -4.22 -2.83
C PHE A 181 11.39 -4.64 -3.45
N LYS A 182 11.25 -4.58 -4.78
CA LYS A 182 10.01 -5.02 -5.46
C LYS A 182 9.70 -6.50 -5.21
N ARG A 183 10.69 -7.39 -5.30
CA ARG A 183 10.53 -8.83 -5.02
C ARG A 183 10.10 -9.09 -3.59
N SER A 184 10.67 -8.37 -2.62
CA SER A 184 10.24 -8.44 -1.22
C SER A 184 8.83 -7.90 -1.02
N ILE A 185 8.45 -6.81 -1.68
CA ILE A 185 7.06 -6.32 -1.67
C ILE A 185 6.14 -7.41 -2.20
N ILE A 186 6.42 -8.04 -3.33
CA ILE A 186 5.55 -9.09 -3.91
C ILE A 186 5.42 -10.27 -2.94
N LEU A 187 6.53 -10.83 -2.44
CA LEU A 187 6.51 -11.99 -1.55
C LEU A 187 5.75 -11.70 -0.23
N ILE A 188 6.01 -10.55 0.38
CA ILE A 188 5.37 -10.14 1.63
C ILE A 188 3.90 -9.74 1.38
N LYS A 189 3.57 -9.11 0.24
CA LYS A 189 2.20 -8.80 -0.17
C LYS A 189 1.39 -10.07 -0.39
N ALA A 190 1.97 -11.10 -1.03
CA ALA A 190 1.36 -12.41 -1.18
C ALA A 190 1.06 -13.08 0.17
N TRP A 191 2.02 -13.10 1.09
CA TRP A 191 1.82 -13.64 2.44
C TRP A 191 0.76 -12.85 3.25
N CYS A 192 0.83 -11.51 3.20
CA CYS A 192 -0.11 -10.62 3.87
C CYS A 192 -1.54 -10.73 3.30
N TYR A 193 -1.68 -11.06 2.02
CA TYR A 193 -2.98 -11.11 1.33
C TYR A 193 -3.58 -12.50 1.29
N TYR A 194 -2.87 -13.51 0.79
CA TYR A 194 -3.39 -14.86 0.62
C TYR A 194 -3.43 -15.63 1.96
N GLU A 195 -2.31 -15.68 2.68
CA GLU A 195 -2.14 -16.54 3.85
C GLU A 195 -2.74 -15.95 5.14
N SER A 196 -2.51 -14.66 5.40
CA SER A 196 -2.88 -14.02 6.67
C SER A 196 -4.09 -13.08 6.61
N ARG A 197 -4.50 -12.65 5.40
CA ARG A 197 -5.70 -11.82 5.16
C ARG A 197 -5.68 -10.49 5.94
N ILE A 198 -4.53 -9.80 5.92
CA ILE A 198 -4.27 -8.53 6.63
C ILE A 198 -4.03 -7.31 5.72
N LEU A 199 -4.29 -7.44 4.40
CA LEU A 199 -4.28 -6.33 3.44
C LEU A 199 -5.70 -5.94 2.99
N GLY A 200 -5.91 -4.64 2.75
CA GLY A 200 -7.15 -4.06 2.21
C GLY A 200 -7.62 -2.84 2.99
N ALA A 201 -7.17 -1.64 2.61
CA ALA A 201 -7.45 -0.39 3.34
C ALA A 201 -8.96 -0.10 3.49
N ASN A 202 -9.72 -0.42 2.44
CA ASN A 202 -11.19 -0.35 2.38
C ASN A 202 -11.92 -1.26 3.41
N THR A 203 -11.24 -2.26 3.98
CA THR A 203 -11.75 -3.13 5.05
C THR A 203 -11.14 -2.82 6.43
N GLY A 204 -10.43 -1.69 6.52
CA GLY A 204 -9.73 -1.26 7.73
C GLY A 204 -8.50 -2.11 8.06
N LEU A 205 -7.82 -2.65 7.03
CA LEU A 205 -6.58 -3.41 7.09
C LEU A 205 -5.40 -2.56 6.56
N ILE A 206 -4.21 -3.16 6.46
CA ILE A 206 -3.01 -2.50 5.94
C ILE A 206 -3.22 -2.14 4.46
N SER A 207 -2.75 -0.97 4.03
CA SER A 207 -2.78 -0.56 2.62
C SER A 207 -1.52 -1.06 1.87
N THR A 208 -1.60 -1.17 0.55
CA THR A 208 -0.46 -1.63 -0.28
C THR A 208 0.76 -0.71 -0.15
N TYR A 209 0.56 0.61 -0.09
CA TYR A 209 1.64 1.58 0.15
C TYR A 209 2.18 1.53 1.58
N ALA A 210 1.31 1.40 2.60
CA ALA A 210 1.77 1.21 3.98
C ALA A 210 2.65 -0.03 4.10
N LEU A 211 2.28 -1.14 3.44
CA LEU A 211 3.12 -2.33 3.39
C LEU A 211 4.46 -2.05 2.69
N ALA A 212 4.47 -1.37 1.55
CA ALA A 212 5.71 -1.01 0.86
C ALA A 212 6.65 -0.18 1.73
N VAL A 213 6.13 0.78 2.52
CA VAL A 213 6.94 1.59 3.45
C VAL A 213 7.44 0.78 4.65
N LEU A 214 6.68 -0.20 5.16
CA LEU A 214 7.16 -1.14 6.18
C LEU A 214 8.29 -2.04 5.62
N VAL A 215 8.16 -2.52 4.38
CA VAL A 215 9.23 -3.29 3.71
C VAL A 215 10.47 -2.43 3.47
N LEU A 216 10.29 -1.18 3.03
CA LEU A 216 11.37 -0.20 2.84
C LEU A 216 12.15 -0.01 4.14
N HIS A 217 11.45 0.22 5.26
CA HIS A 217 12.09 0.36 6.57
C HIS A 217 12.98 -0.84 6.92
N ILE A 218 12.43 -2.06 6.82
CA ILE A 218 13.16 -3.30 7.14
C ILE A 218 14.41 -3.46 6.26
N ILE A 219 14.32 -3.15 4.97
CA ILE A 219 15.48 -3.20 4.09
C ILE A 219 16.49 -2.10 4.48
N ASN A 220 16.04 -0.88 4.73
CA ASN A 220 16.91 0.25 5.06
C ASN A 220 17.77 0.00 6.31
N ILE A 221 17.19 -0.59 7.36
CA ILE A 221 17.89 -0.88 8.64
C ILE A 221 18.65 -2.21 8.66
N SER A 222 18.64 -3.00 7.58
CA SER A 222 19.27 -4.33 7.57
C SER A 222 19.94 -4.72 6.24
N TYR A 223 20.07 -3.78 5.30
CA TYR A 223 20.48 -4.01 3.91
C TYR A 223 21.74 -4.87 3.73
N SER A 224 22.77 -4.65 4.55
CA SER A 224 24.03 -5.40 4.53
C SER A 224 23.84 -6.89 4.84
N SER A 225 22.90 -7.22 5.73
CA SER A 225 22.56 -8.58 6.18
C SER A 225 21.50 -9.29 5.32
N LEU A 226 21.01 -8.66 4.25
CA LEU A 226 19.93 -9.19 3.41
C LEU A 226 20.48 -9.87 2.14
N SER A 227 20.23 -11.17 2.03
CA SER A 227 20.54 -12.04 0.90
C SER A 227 19.50 -12.01 -0.22
N GLY A 228 18.22 -11.87 0.13
CA GLY A 228 17.11 -12.05 -0.79
C GLY A 228 15.74 -11.79 -0.14
N PRO A 229 14.64 -11.99 -0.89
CA PRO A 229 13.29 -11.68 -0.44
C PRO A 229 12.81 -12.47 0.79
N LEU A 230 13.27 -13.71 0.99
CA LEU A 230 12.90 -14.50 2.16
C LEU A 230 13.54 -13.92 3.43
N ALA A 231 14.78 -13.43 3.35
CA ALA A 231 15.43 -12.73 4.46
C ALA A 231 14.69 -11.45 4.87
N VAL A 232 14.16 -10.70 3.90
CA VAL A 232 13.33 -9.52 4.18
C VAL A 232 12.03 -9.92 4.85
N LEU A 233 11.34 -10.96 4.37
CA LEU A 233 10.12 -11.49 5.02
C LEU A 233 10.38 -11.98 6.44
N PHE A 234 11.49 -12.69 6.68
CA PHE A 234 11.87 -13.16 8.02
C PHE A 234 12.07 -12.00 8.99
N LYS A 235 12.91 -11.01 8.63
CA LYS A 235 13.13 -9.82 9.45
C LYS A 235 11.87 -8.97 9.63
N PHE A 236 11.06 -8.83 8.59
CA PHE A 236 9.77 -8.12 8.65
C PHE A 236 8.84 -8.74 9.68
N LEU A 237 8.69 -10.07 9.67
CA LEU A 237 7.83 -10.78 10.61
C LEU A 237 8.39 -10.70 12.05
N ASP A 238 9.69 -10.94 12.25
CA ASP A 238 10.34 -10.92 13.57
C ASP A 238 10.27 -9.53 14.23
N TYR A 239 10.57 -8.49 13.46
CA TYR A 239 10.52 -7.09 13.90
C TYR A 239 9.09 -6.64 14.23
N TYR A 240 8.13 -6.79 13.31
CA TYR A 240 6.76 -6.30 13.54
C TYR A 240 5.90 -7.19 14.45
N ALA A 241 6.31 -8.43 14.71
CA ALA A 241 5.72 -9.28 15.75
C ALA A 241 6.01 -8.78 17.18
N SER A 242 7.16 -8.15 17.39
CA SER A 242 7.64 -7.66 18.69
C SER A 242 7.51 -6.13 18.87
N PHE A 243 7.27 -5.39 17.78
CA PHE A 243 7.13 -3.93 17.78
C PHE A 243 6.03 -3.42 18.74
N ASP A 244 6.37 -2.41 19.54
CA ASP A 244 5.43 -1.72 20.44
C ASP A 244 4.64 -0.63 19.69
N TRP A 245 3.57 -1.07 19.04
CA TRP A 245 2.60 -0.23 18.34
C TRP A 245 1.83 0.74 19.24
N ASP A 246 1.85 0.54 20.57
CA ASP A 246 1.10 1.36 21.52
C ASP A 246 1.91 2.59 21.97
N SER A 247 3.25 2.51 21.99
CA SER A 247 4.14 3.62 22.35
C SER A 247 4.90 4.24 21.17
N TYR A 248 5.12 3.52 20.07
CA TYR A 248 5.98 3.94 18.95
C TYR A 248 5.26 4.04 17.60
N CYS A 249 5.78 4.94 16.76
CA CYS A 249 5.44 5.09 15.36
C CYS A 249 6.60 4.58 14.48
N VAL A 250 6.31 3.95 13.35
CA VAL A 250 7.33 3.52 12.38
C VAL A 250 7.69 4.67 11.46
N THR A 251 8.99 4.93 11.30
CA THR A 251 9.55 5.72 10.20
C THR A 251 10.51 4.87 9.38
N VAL A 252 10.89 5.35 8.20
CA VAL A 252 11.91 4.72 7.35
C VAL A 252 13.28 4.59 8.03
N ASN A 253 13.60 5.46 8.97
CA ASN A 253 14.87 5.50 9.71
C ASN A 253 14.83 4.75 11.04
N GLY A 254 13.66 4.38 11.57
CA GLY A 254 13.56 3.81 12.91
C GLY A 254 12.18 3.97 13.58
N PRO A 255 11.99 3.31 14.74
CA PRO A 255 10.89 3.62 15.65
C PRO A 255 11.10 4.99 16.28
N VAL A 256 10.04 5.78 16.40
CA VAL A 256 10.06 7.07 17.12
C VAL A 256 8.90 7.12 18.10
N PRO A 257 9.09 7.57 19.36
CA PRO A 257 8.01 7.66 20.34
C PRO A 257 6.84 8.49 19.82
N ILE A 258 5.61 8.03 20.07
CA ILE A 258 4.40 8.76 19.67
C ILE A 258 4.34 10.14 20.36
N SER A 259 4.88 10.25 21.58
CA SER A 259 4.97 11.49 22.35
C SER A 259 5.95 12.53 21.81
N SER A 260 6.85 12.18 20.88
CA SER A 260 7.76 13.13 20.23
C SER A 260 7.24 13.68 18.89
N LEU A 261 6.15 13.15 18.33
CA LEU A 261 5.57 13.68 17.08
C LEU A 261 5.07 15.13 17.27
N PRO A 262 5.37 16.07 16.35
CA PRO A 262 6.02 15.89 15.04
C PRO A 262 7.56 16.05 15.04
N ASP A 263 8.18 16.36 16.17
CA ASP A 263 9.61 16.63 16.31
C ASP A 263 10.43 15.33 16.37
N MET A 264 10.64 14.74 15.19
CA MET A 264 11.35 13.47 15.04
C MET A 264 12.86 13.66 15.29
N PRO A 265 13.49 12.92 16.22
CA PRO A 265 14.94 12.96 16.37
C PRO A 265 15.64 12.36 15.15
N SER A 266 16.80 12.92 14.78
CA SER A 266 17.72 12.26 13.85
C SER A 266 18.12 10.90 14.42
N ASN A 267 18.21 9.88 13.57
CA ASN A 267 18.78 8.60 13.92
C ASN A 267 20.12 8.46 13.20
N ASP A 268 21.21 8.39 13.96
CA ASP A 268 22.59 8.29 13.45
C ASP A 268 22.96 6.84 13.03
N ALA A 269 21.95 5.97 12.83
CA ALA A 269 22.15 4.62 12.35
C ALA A 269 22.70 4.61 10.91
N GLU A 270 23.68 3.74 10.65
CA GLU A 270 24.25 3.54 9.31
C GLU A 270 23.23 2.83 8.41
N VAL A 271 22.48 3.63 7.64
CA VAL A 271 21.41 3.20 6.72
C VAL A 271 21.74 3.59 5.28
N VAL A 272 21.22 2.84 4.31
CA VAL A 272 21.46 3.09 2.87
C VAL A 272 20.76 4.36 2.40
N LEU A 273 19.50 4.52 2.79
CA LEU A 273 18.69 5.69 2.49
C LEU A 273 18.69 6.57 3.74
N ASN A 274 19.45 7.65 3.69
CA ASN A 274 19.61 8.61 4.78
C ASN A 274 18.61 9.79 4.65
N GLU A 275 18.59 10.67 5.66
CA GLU A 275 17.68 11.82 5.69
C GLU A 275 17.84 12.76 4.47
N LYS A 276 19.06 12.91 3.93
CA LYS A 276 19.31 13.72 2.73
C LYS A 276 18.52 13.18 1.54
N PHE A 277 18.56 11.86 1.30
CA PHE A 277 17.80 11.23 0.22
C PHE A 277 16.28 11.46 0.36
N PHE A 278 15.73 11.30 1.57
CA PHE A 278 14.29 11.52 1.78
C PHE A 278 13.90 12.98 1.60
N ARG A 279 14.73 13.94 2.04
CA ARG A 279 14.51 15.38 1.81
C ARG A 279 14.51 15.72 0.32
N GLU A 280 15.47 15.20 -0.45
CA GLU A 280 15.51 15.36 -1.91
C GLU A 280 14.26 14.77 -2.59
N CYS A 281 13.78 13.62 -2.12
CA CYS A 281 12.53 13.02 -2.59
C CYS A 281 11.29 13.87 -2.24
N ILE A 282 11.24 14.48 -1.05
CA ILE A 282 10.16 15.41 -0.66
C ILE A 282 10.15 16.64 -1.57
N GLU A 283 11.31 17.26 -1.80
CA GLU A 283 11.44 18.45 -2.66
C GLU A 283 10.98 18.19 -4.10
N LEU A 284 11.36 17.03 -4.67
CA LEU A 284 11.02 16.67 -6.04
C LEU A 284 9.58 16.16 -6.20
N TYR A 285 9.13 15.27 -5.31
CA TYR A 285 7.87 14.56 -5.51
C TYR A 285 6.68 15.20 -4.83
N SER A 286 6.84 15.79 -3.63
CA SER A 286 5.68 16.26 -2.87
C SER A 286 4.95 17.41 -3.56
N VAL A 287 3.64 17.47 -3.30
CA VAL A 287 2.67 18.37 -3.93
C VAL A 287 2.10 19.31 -2.86
N PRO A 288 2.25 20.64 -2.98
CA PRO A 288 1.73 21.60 -2.01
C PRO A 288 0.21 21.44 -1.78
N THR A 289 -0.18 21.06 -0.57
CA THR A 289 -1.60 20.82 -0.25
C THR A 289 -2.29 22.12 0.14
N LYS A 290 -2.70 22.92 -0.88
CA LYS A 290 -3.25 24.29 -0.76
C LYS A 290 -4.46 24.49 0.20
N ALA A 291 -5.01 23.45 0.83
CA ALA A 291 -6.29 23.49 1.54
C ALA A 291 -6.27 23.13 3.05
N VAL A 292 -5.16 22.63 3.61
CA VAL A 292 -5.17 22.05 4.99
C VAL A 292 -4.14 22.69 5.94
N GLU A 293 -3.15 23.44 5.44
CA GLU A 293 -2.07 24.03 6.25
C GLU A 293 -2.52 25.11 7.24
N ALA A 294 -3.79 25.56 7.18
CA ALA A 294 -4.37 26.47 8.18
C ALA A 294 -4.43 25.88 9.61
N ASN A 295 -4.39 24.54 9.75
CA ASN A 295 -4.50 23.84 11.04
C ASN A 295 -3.25 22.99 11.39
N GLY A 296 -2.05 23.43 10.99
CA GLY A 296 -0.77 22.97 11.54
C GLY A 296 -0.27 21.58 11.10
N HIS A 297 1.00 21.29 11.44
CA HIS A 297 1.71 20.05 11.09
C HIS A 297 1.32 18.83 11.98
N TYR A 298 0.03 18.63 12.23
CA TYR A 298 -0.43 17.59 13.15
C TYR A 298 -0.44 16.18 12.51
N PHE A 299 0.32 15.24 13.10
CA PHE A 299 0.24 13.82 12.73
C PHE A 299 -0.96 13.14 13.43
N PRO A 300 -1.90 12.53 12.69
CA PRO A 300 -3.08 11.90 13.27
C PRO A 300 -2.72 10.53 13.86
N VAL A 301 -2.37 10.53 15.14
CA VAL A 301 -2.10 9.30 15.93
C VAL A 301 -3.34 8.39 15.93
N LYS A 302 -3.12 7.11 15.63
CA LYS A 302 -4.11 6.02 15.62
C LYS A 302 -3.50 4.79 16.31
N HIS A 303 -4.01 3.59 16.01
CA HIS A 303 -3.53 2.33 16.61
C HIS A 303 -2.34 1.72 15.83
N PHE A 304 -2.28 1.95 14.52
CA PHE A 304 -1.19 1.53 13.65
C PHE A 304 -0.59 2.81 13.09
N ASN A 305 0.65 3.13 13.50
CA ASN A 305 1.26 4.42 13.27
C ASN A 305 2.49 4.26 12.39
N ILE A 306 2.43 4.82 11.18
CA ILE A 306 3.50 4.79 10.19
C ILE A 306 3.56 6.17 9.54
N VAL A 307 4.71 6.83 9.58
CA VAL A 307 4.91 8.13 8.93
C VAL A 307 5.09 7.95 7.43
N ASP A 308 4.35 8.73 6.64
CA ASP A 308 4.55 8.81 5.19
C ASP A 308 5.89 9.50 4.86
N PRO A 309 6.83 8.85 4.13
CA PRO A 309 8.13 9.42 3.81
C PRO A 309 8.06 10.71 2.98
N LEU A 310 6.95 10.97 2.29
CA LEU A 310 6.76 12.16 1.44
C LEU A 310 5.88 13.24 2.09
N LYS A 311 5.16 12.93 3.19
CA LYS A 311 4.23 13.86 3.85
C LYS A 311 4.14 13.53 5.35
N HIS A 312 5.07 14.03 6.16
CA HIS A 312 5.18 13.68 7.58
C HIS A 312 3.91 13.88 8.44
N SER A 313 2.96 14.71 8.02
CA SER A 313 1.64 14.86 8.68
C SER A 313 0.66 13.71 8.37
N ASN A 314 1.02 12.76 7.51
CA ASN A 314 0.16 11.67 7.07
C ASN A 314 0.54 10.33 7.73
N ASN A 315 -0.45 9.71 8.37
CA ASN A 315 -0.31 8.38 8.99
C ASN A 315 -0.80 7.29 8.03
N LEU A 316 0.10 6.48 7.48
CA LEU A 316 -0.26 5.42 6.52
C LEU A 316 -1.11 4.30 7.13
N GLY A 317 -1.03 4.12 8.45
CA GLY A 317 -1.75 3.09 9.19
C GLY A 317 -3.15 3.52 9.66
N ARG A 318 -3.58 4.75 9.40
CA ARG A 318 -4.85 5.32 9.90
C ARG A 318 -6.13 4.57 9.52
N SER A 319 -6.10 3.72 8.48
CA SER A 319 -7.23 2.84 8.12
C SER A 319 -7.40 1.69 9.11
N VAL A 320 -6.33 1.28 9.80
CA VAL A 320 -6.31 0.09 10.65
C VAL A 320 -7.13 0.33 11.92
N THR A 321 -8.21 -0.44 12.07
CA THR A 321 -9.06 -0.41 13.27
C THR A 321 -8.36 -1.09 14.45
N LYS A 322 -8.73 -0.74 15.70
CA LYS A 322 -8.17 -1.37 16.91
C LYS A 322 -8.28 -2.91 16.89
N GLY A 323 -9.42 -3.43 16.43
CA GLY A 323 -9.65 -4.88 16.31
C GLY A 323 -8.79 -5.52 15.22
N ASN A 324 -8.62 -4.85 14.09
CA ASN A 324 -7.74 -5.33 13.02
C ASN A 324 -6.26 -5.25 13.39
N LEU A 325 -5.81 -4.29 14.21
CA LEU A 325 -4.45 -4.29 14.76
C LEU A 325 -4.16 -5.56 15.55
N GLN A 326 -5.09 -6.03 16.39
CA GLN A 326 -4.89 -7.26 17.15
C GLN A 326 -4.76 -8.48 16.23
N ARG A 327 -5.54 -8.52 15.14
CA ARG A 327 -5.39 -9.54 14.08
C ARG A 327 -4.04 -9.45 13.37
N ILE A 328 -3.56 -8.25 13.06
CA ILE A 328 -2.26 -7.99 12.43
C ILE A 328 -1.11 -8.45 13.34
N ARG A 329 -1.12 -8.04 14.62
CA ARG A 329 -0.10 -8.47 15.61
C ARG A 329 -0.07 -9.99 15.74
N HIS A 330 -1.23 -10.64 15.90
CA HIS A 330 -1.31 -12.10 15.95
C HIS A 330 -0.80 -12.77 14.67
N ALA A 331 -1.12 -12.23 13.50
CA ALA A 331 -0.63 -12.74 12.22
C ALA A 331 0.90 -12.65 12.12
N PHE A 332 1.50 -11.50 12.49
CA PHE A 332 2.96 -11.35 12.50
C PHE A 332 3.63 -12.31 13.49
N THR A 333 3.16 -12.40 14.74
CA THR A 333 3.72 -13.34 15.74
C THR A 333 3.59 -14.80 15.28
N LEU A 334 2.45 -15.18 14.71
CA LEU A 334 2.25 -16.54 14.18
C LEU A 334 3.13 -16.82 12.95
N GLY A 335 3.28 -15.83 12.07
CA GLY A 335 4.13 -15.88 10.89
C GLY A 335 5.60 -16.04 11.26
N ALA A 336 6.12 -15.17 12.14
CA ALA A 336 7.50 -15.19 12.63
C ALA A 336 7.84 -16.56 13.24
N ARG A 337 6.98 -17.07 14.14
CA ARG A 337 7.16 -18.41 14.72
C ARG A 337 7.15 -19.51 13.66
N LYS A 338 6.13 -19.57 12.81
CA LYS A 338 6.03 -20.59 11.76
C LYS A 338 7.23 -20.56 10.81
N LEU A 339 7.70 -19.38 10.41
CA LEU A 339 8.84 -19.24 9.51
C LEU A 339 10.15 -19.63 10.22
N LYS A 340 10.31 -19.32 11.50
CA LYS A 340 11.43 -19.83 12.31
C LYS A 340 11.40 -21.36 12.45
N ASP A 341 10.21 -21.96 12.64
CA ASP A 341 10.01 -23.42 12.69
C ASP A 341 10.26 -24.11 11.33
N VAL A 342 10.07 -23.38 10.22
CA VAL A 342 10.47 -23.78 8.87
C VAL A 342 12.00 -23.75 8.80
N LEU A 343 12.60 -22.60 9.05
CA LEU A 343 14.04 -22.32 8.94
C LEU A 343 14.94 -23.12 9.89
N SER A 344 14.36 -23.85 10.85
CA SER A 344 15.09 -24.70 11.81
C SER A 344 15.20 -26.18 11.42
N VAL A 345 14.80 -26.60 10.21
CA VAL A 345 14.95 -28.00 9.74
C VAL A 345 15.94 -28.16 8.58
N PRO A 346 16.49 -29.37 8.34
CA PRO A 346 17.41 -29.63 7.22
C PRO A 346 16.80 -29.38 5.83
N GLY A 347 17.66 -29.14 4.83
CA GLY A 347 17.29 -28.64 3.49
C GLY A 347 16.15 -29.37 2.76
N GLU A 348 16.16 -30.70 2.69
CA GLU A 348 15.06 -31.46 2.06
C GLU A 348 13.71 -31.23 2.76
N ALA A 349 13.74 -31.07 4.09
CA ALA A 349 12.56 -30.77 4.88
C ALA A 349 12.18 -29.27 4.87
N MET A 350 13.12 -28.39 4.50
CA MET A 350 12.91 -26.95 4.36
C MET A 350 11.94 -26.64 3.23
N GLY A 351 12.15 -27.26 2.07
CA GLY A 351 11.43 -26.94 0.84
C GLY A 351 9.92 -27.11 0.96
N TRP A 352 9.47 -28.32 1.35
CA TRP A 352 8.04 -28.60 1.54
C TRP A 352 7.42 -27.76 2.66
N LYS A 353 8.20 -27.37 3.68
CA LYS A 353 7.73 -26.49 4.76
C LYS A 353 7.53 -25.06 4.28
N LEU A 354 8.40 -24.53 3.40
CA LEU A 354 8.21 -23.24 2.75
C LEU A 354 6.98 -23.25 1.83
N GLU A 355 6.81 -24.30 1.02
CA GLU A 355 5.60 -24.49 0.21
C GLU A 355 4.33 -24.48 1.07
N LYS A 356 4.35 -25.19 2.20
CA LYS A 356 3.24 -25.20 3.17
C LYS A 356 3.04 -23.85 3.87
N PHE A 357 4.07 -23.02 3.97
CA PHE A 357 3.96 -21.66 4.52
C PHE A 357 3.29 -20.69 3.53
N PHE A 358 3.39 -20.97 2.22
CA PHE A 358 2.74 -20.25 1.12
C PHE A 358 1.62 -21.05 0.44
N CYS A 359 0.92 -21.92 1.19
CA CYS A 359 0.01 -22.89 0.59
C CYS A 359 -1.16 -22.23 -0.16
N SER A 360 -1.75 -21.16 0.36
CA SER A 360 -2.85 -20.46 -0.32
C SER A 360 -2.39 -19.77 -1.60
N SER A 361 -1.15 -19.28 -1.60
CA SER A 361 -0.50 -18.62 -2.74
C SER A 361 -0.24 -19.61 -3.88
N LEU A 362 0.27 -20.81 -3.54
CA LEU A 362 0.54 -21.90 -4.49
C LEU A 362 -0.74 -22.62 -4.96
N GLU A 363 -1.73 -22.81 -4.08
CA GLU A 363 -3.03 -23.38 -4.46
C GLU A 363 -3.75 -22.51 -5.52
N ARG A 364 -3.59 -21.18 -5.42
CA ARG A 364 -4.22 -20.20 -6.31
C ARG A 364 -3.46 -19.96 -7.62
N ASN A 365 -2.13 -19.90 -7.58
CA ASN A 365 -1.32 -19.49 -8.73
C ASN A 365 -0.31 -20.54 -9.22
N GLY A 366 0.13 -21.46 -8.35
CA GLY A 366 1.22 -22.41 -8.62
C GLY A 366 0.90 -23.50 -9.65
N LYS A 367 -0.37 -23.67 -10.06
CA LYS A 367 -0.80 -24.64 -11.08
C LYS A 367 -0.61 -24.15 -12.52
N GLY A 368 -0.15 -22.91 -12.72
CA GLY A 368 -0.04 -22.29 -14.04
C GLY A 368 -1.34 -21.61 -14.53
N GLN A 369 -2.51 -21.97 -13.99
CA GLN A 369 -3.74 -21.21 -14.22
C GLN A 369 -3.78 -20.01 -13.27
N ARG A 370 -3.48 -18.81 -13.78
CA ARG A 370 -3.67 -17.53 -13.05
C ARG A 370 -4.91 -16.80 -13.57
N GLN A 371 -5.42 -15.85 -12.80
CA GLN A 371 -6.61 -15.06 -13.16
C GLN A 371 -6.32 -13.97 -14.22
N ASP A 372 -5.05 -13.56 -14.37
CA ASP A 372 -4.62 -12.42 -15.18
C ASP A 372 -3.96 -12.78 -16.52
N VAL A 373 -4.12 -14.04 -16.95
CA VAL A 373 -3.65 -14.57 -18.23
C VAL A 373 -4.71 -15.53 -18.76
N GLU A 374 -4.92 -15.55 -20.08
CA GLU A 374 -5.85 -16.48 -20.72
C GLU A 374 -5.20 -17.86 -20.96
N GLU A 375 -3.92 -17.85 -21.35
CA GLU A 375 -3.12 -19.06 -21.53
C GLU A 375 -2.40 -19.46 -20.23
N PRO A 376 -2.32 -20.77 -19.89
CA PRO A 376 -1.59 -21.21 -18.70
C PRO A 376 -0.09 -20.89 -18.78
N VAL A 377 0.45 -20.33 -17.69
CA VAL A 377 1.89 -20.10 -17.52
C VAL A 377 2.59 -21.33 -16.93
N VAL A 378 3.92 -21.32 -16.94
CA VAL A 378 4.76 -22.32 -16.26
C VAL A 378 4.33 -22.53 -14.81
N ALA A 379 4.02 -23.79 -14.47
CA ALA A 379 3.63 -24.21 -13.13
C ALA A 379 4.84 -24.28 -12.16
N PHE A 380 4.55 -24.09 -10.87
CA PHE A 380 5.50 -24.26 -9.77
C PHE A 380 6.08 -25.68 -9.71
N GLY A 381 7.34 -25.81 -9.28
CA GLY A 381 8.04 -27.10 -9.13
C GLY A 381 8.50 -27.74 -10.44
N THR A 382 8.37 -27.06 -11.58
CA THR A 382 8.82 -27.57 -12.90
C THR A 382 10.29 -27.29 -13.21
N GLY A 383 11.02 -26.58 -12.34
CA GLY A 383 12.39 -26.11 -12.58
C GLY A 383 12.50 -25.05 -13.70
N ARG A 384 11.37 -24.44 -14.09
CA ARG A 384 11.27 -23.37 -15.10
C ARG A 384 10.54 -22.18 -14.50
N ALA A 385 10.68 -21.02 -15.11
CA ALA A 385 9.95 -19.80 -14.77
C ALA A 385 9.61 -19.01 -16.04
N GLU A 386 8.54 -18.23 -15.96
CA GLU A 386 8.23 -17.22 -16.98
C GLU A 386 9.21 -16.06 -16.95
N ALA A 387 9.38 -15.39 -18.08
CA ALA A 387 10.08 -14.11 -18.13
C ALA A 387 9.30 -13.03 -17.34
N SER A 388 9.99 -12.36 -16.42
CA SER A 388 9.49 -11.25 -15.61
C SER A 388 10.37 -10.02 -15.86
N GLU A 389 9.75 -8.86 -15.99
CA GLU A 389 10.44 -7.56 -16.07
C GLU A 389 9.89 -6.67 -14.96
N LEU A 390 10.73 -6.41 -13.95
CA LEU A 390 10.37 -5.65 -12.76
C LEU A 390 10.84 -4.19 -12.83
N ARG A 391 11.58 -3.79 -13.86
CA ARG A 391 11.94 -2.39 -14.10
C ARG A 391 10.73 -1.58 -14.55
N GLY A 392 10.47 -0.45 -13.89
CA GLY A 392 9.43 0.50 -14.28
C GLY A 392 9.93 1.57 -15.26
N ASP A 393 9.00 2.20 -15.98
CA ASP A 393 9.25 3.41 -16.77
C ASP A 393 9.25 4.66 -15.86
N PHE A 394 10.29 4.78 -15.04
CA PHE A 394 10.49 5.93 -14.15
C PHE A 394 10.32 7.29 -14.86
N GLU A 395 10.76 7.37 -16.11
CA GLU A 395 10.75 8.58 -16.92
C GLU A 395 9.33 8.96 -17.38
N GLY A 396 8.52 7.99 -17.82
CA GLY A 396 7.08 8.18 -18.05
C GLY A 396 6.31 8.52 -16.77
N TYR A 397 6.65 7.90 -15.64
CA TYR A 397 6.02 8.17 -14.34
C TYR A 397 6.32 9.59 -13.86
N PHE A 398 7.57 10.04 -14.00
CA PHE A 398 7.96 11.40 -13.65
C PHE A 398 7.30 12.44 -14.55
N LYS A 399 7.19 12.19 -15.87
CA LYS A 399 6.38 13.04 -16.78
C LYS A 399 4.93 13.17 -16.35
N SER A 400 4.31 12.06 -15.94
CA SER A 400 2.93 12.03 -15.46
C SER A 400 2.76 12.90 -14.20
N LEU A 401 3.70 12.81 -13.26
CA LEU A 401 3.73 13.65 -12.06
C LEU A 401 3.92 15.14 -12.40
N VAL A 402 4.89 15.47 -13.27
CA VAL A 402 5.19 16.84 -13.71
C VAL A 402 3.99 17.47 -14.44
N TYR A 403 3.33 16.71 -15.33
CA TYR A 403 2.10 17.11 -15.99
C TYR A 403 1.03 17.47 -14.95
N GLY A 404 0.81 16.58 -13.96
CA GLY A 404 -0.21 16.80 -12.93
C GLY A 404 0.07 18.02 -12.04
N LYS A 405 1.33 18.25 -11.67
CA LYS A 405 1.75 19.48 -10.98
C LYS A 405 1.41 20.73 -11.80
N GLY A 406 1.73 20.73 -13.10
CA GLY A 406 1.39 21.82 -14.03
C GLY A 406 -0.12 22.04 -14.17
N PHE A 407 -0.91 20.97 -14.30
CA PHE A 407 -2.37 21.01 -14.46
C PHE A 407 -3.11 21.63 -13.25
N HIS A 408 -2.57 21.45 -12.04
CA HIS A 408 -3.07 22.07 -10.81
C HIS A 408 -2.43 23.44 -10.49
N GLY A 409 -1.67 24.00 -11.43
CA GLY A 409 -1.12 25.35 -11.34
C GLY A 409 0.03 25.49 -10.35
N GLU A 410 0.92 24.50 -10.28
CA GLU A 410 2.26 24.68 -9.73
C GLU A 410 3.20 25.28 -10.79
N THR A 411 4.11 26.15 -10.35
CA THR A 411 5.07 26.82 -11.24
C THR A 411 6.38 26.02 -11.38
N GLN A 412 6.82 25.84 -12.63
CA GLN A 412 8.02 25.08 -13.02
C GLN A 412 9.30 25.41 -12.22
N HIS A 413 9.44 26.65 -11.74
CA HIS A 413 10.62 27.10 -11.01
C HIS A 413 10.86 26.38 -9.66
N LYS A 414 9.90 25.61 -9.15
CA LYS A 414 10.06 24.78 -7.94
C LYS A 414 10.51 23.33 -8.20
N TRP A 415 10.68 22.92 -9.47
CA TRP A 415 10.93 21.51 -9.82
C TRP A 415 12.42 21.19 -10.06
N ILE A 416 13.33 22.13 -9.78
CA ILE A 416 14.79 21.97 -9.93
C ILE A 416 15.46 22.08 -8.56
N PRO A 417 16.16 21.04 -8.06
CA PRO A 417 17.02 21.17 -6.89
C PRO A 417 18.19 22.12 -7.18
N GLN A 418 18.34 23.17 -6.36
CA GLN A 418 19.50 24.08 -6.44
C GLN A 418 20.71 23.49 -5.72
N GLY A 419 21.32 22.45 -6.31
CA GLY A 419 22.54 21.81 -5.81
C GLY A 419 23.77 22.13 -6.66
N GLN A 420 24.78 22.77 -6.06
CA GLN A 420 26.14 22.80 -6.62
C GLN A 420 26.89 21.51 -6.24
N GLY A 421 27.44 20.81 -7.23
CA GLY A 421 28.26 19.62 -6.99
C GLY A 421 28.29 18.69 -8.22
N GLN A 422 29.48 18.47 -8.76
CA GLN A 422 29.76 17.33 -9.66
C GLN A 422 29.88 16.04 -8.83
N ASP A 423 30.01 14.92 -9.54
CA ASP A 423 30.16 13.55 -9.00
C ASP A 423 28.93 12.98 -8.30
N HIS A 424 27.98 12.50 -9.12
CA HIS A 424 27.46 11.12 -9.06
C HIS A 424 26.57 10.88 -10.30
N THR A 425 26.99 10.00 -11.22
CA THR A 425 26.19 9.58 -12.38
C THR A 425 25.10 8.59 -11.95
N SER A 426 23.86 9.07 -11.83
CA SER A 426 22.67 8.22 -11.64
C SER A 426 21.40 8.90 -12.17
N SER A 427 20.23 8.27 -11.97
CA SER A 427 18.91 8.65 -12.52
C SER A 427 18.49 10.12 -12.35
N TRP A 428 19.13 10.86 -11.44
CA TRP A 428 18.98 12.30 -11.25
C TRP A 428 19.28 13.16 -12.49
N ASP A 429 20.15 12.69 -13.39
CA ASP A 429 20.47 13.44 -14.62
C ASP A 429 19.27 13.49 -15.57
N ILE A 430 18.45 12.44 -15.61
CA ILE A 430 17.22 12.38 -16.40
C ILE A 430 16.23 13.44 -15.89
N VAL A 431 16.00 13.47 -14.57
CA VAL A 431 15.14 14.47 -13.90
C VAL A 431 15.60 15.90 -14.21
N ARG A 432 16.91 16.18 -14.08
CA ARG A 432 17.49 17.50 -14.37
C ARG A 432 17.36 17.90 -15.85
N TRP A 433 17.60 16.96 -16.76
CA TRP A 433 17.51 17.19 -18.21
C TRP A 433 16.07 17.44 -18.67
N PHE A 434 15.11 16.68 -18.13
CA PHE A 434 13.70 16.79 -18.53
C PHE A 434 13.07 18.13 -18.10
N VAL A 435 13.34 18.58 -16.88
CA VAL A 435 12.82 19.88 -16.39
C VAL A 435 13.45 21.07 -17.14
N ALA A 436 14.66 20.93 -17.69
CA ALA A 436 15.26 21.94 -18.55
C ALA A 436 14.55 22.06 -19.93
N GLY A 437 13.93 20.99 -20.43
CA GLY A 437 13.31 20.93 -21.76
C GLY A 437 11.87 21.47 -21.86
N GLN A 438 11.07 21.43 -20.78
CA GLN A 438 9.61 21.62 -20.85
C GLN A 438 9.09 23.09 -20.86
N LYS A 439 9.89 24.08 -21.24
CA LYS A 439 9.50 25.51 -21.11
C LYS A 439 8.37 26.02 -22.03
N ASN A 440 7.82 25.22 -22.96
CA ASN A 440 7.08 25.77 -24.12
C ASN A 440 5.58 25.44 -24.26
N ASP A 441 5.01 24.34 -23.74
CA ASP A 441 3.83 23.71 -24.39
C ASP A 441 2.54 23.47 -23.56
N PHE A 442 2.04 24.44 -22.76
CA PHE A 442 0.75 24.25 -22.04
C PHE A 442 -0.26 25.41 -22.07
N HIS A 443 -1.33 25.25 -22.86
CA HIS A 443 -2.57 26.03 -22.80
C HIS A 443 -3.82 25.13 -22.84
N ARG A 444 -4.87 25.52 -22.12
CA ARG A 444 -6.01 24.66 -21.69
C ARG A 444 -7.36 25.25 -22.16
N ARG A 445 -8.33 24.40 -22.50
CA ARG A 445 -9.76 24.78 -22.71
C ARG A 445 -10.69 23.95 -21.82
N ASN A 446 -11.90 24.49 -21.61
CA ASN A 446 -12.79 24.16 -20.50
C ASN A 446 -14.21 23.85 -21.04
N MET A 447 -14.93 22.89 -20.46
CA MET A 447 -16.35 22.63 -20.76
C MET A 447 -17.15 22.25 -19.50
N ASN A 448 -18.45 22.56 -19.49
CA ASN A 448 -19.44 22.26 -18.45
C ASN A 448 -20.67 21.58 -19.11
N GLY A 449 -21.36 20.67 -18.41
CA GLY A 449 -22.64 20.10 -18.84
C GLY A 449 -23.15 19.05 -17.84
N SER A 450 -24.43 19.10 -17.47
CA SER A 450 -24.93 18.50 -16.21
C SER A 450 -26.13 17.55 -16.38
N SER A 451 -26.39 16.75 -15.33
CA SER A 451 -27.69 16.21 -14.85
C SER A 451 -28.01 14.67 -14.89
N ASN A 452 -27.94 14.07 -13.69
CA ASN A 452 -28.97 13.29 -12.97
C ASN A 452 -29.62 11.97 -13.48
N SER A 453 -29.29 10.85 -12.80
CA SER A 453 -30.17 10.06 -11.87
C SER A 453 -30.21 8.51 -11.99
N LEU A 454 -29.69 7.82 -10.95
CA LEU A 454 -30.27 6.74 -10.08
C LEU A 454 -31.11 5.56 -10.72
N GLN A 455 -31.06 4.29 -10.29
CA GLN A 455 -30.35 3.62 -9.18
C GLN A 455 -30.35 2.06 -9.25
N ASN A 456 -29.34 1.47 -8.55
CA ASN A 456 -29.26 0.12 -7.91
C ASN A 456 -29.04 -1.16 -8.76
N MET A 457 -28.48 -2.28 -8.22
CA MET A 457 -27.28 -2.48 -7.36
C MET A 457 -26.89 -3.97 -7.17
N ARG A 458 -25.59 -4.32 -7.23
CA ARG A 458 -24.93 -5.44 -6.48
C ARG A 458 -23.39 -5.28 -6.53
N ARG A 459 -22.65 -5.79 -5.52
CA ARG A 459 -21.22 -5.46 -5.27
C ARG A 459 -20.29 -6.68 -5.30
N SER A 460 -19.09 -6.52 -5.86
CA SER A 460 -17.92 -7.41 -5.70
C SER A 460 -16.84 -6.77 -4.80
N ARG A 461 -15.75 -7.49 -4.46
CA ARG A 461 -14.73 -7.07 -3.48
C ARG A 461 -13.32 -7.08 -4.08
N GLY A 462 -12.61 -5.95 -4.00
CA GLY A 462 -11.19 -5.80 -4.40
C GLY A 462 -10.30 -5.18 -3.29
N THR A 463 -8.99 -5.23 -3.50
CA THR A 463 -7.91 -4.87 -2.54
C THR A 463 -7.63 -3.37 -2.49
N GLY A 464 -8.54 -2.60 -1.89
CA GLY A 464 -8.61 -1.15 -2.06
C GLY A 464 -7.30 -0.36 -1.96
N THR A 465 -7.12 0.51 -2.95
CA THR A 465 -6.09 1.53 -3.17
C THR A 465 -5.70 2.30 -1.92
N TYR A 466 -4.42 2.67 -1.83
CA TYR A 466 -3.93 3.63 -0.84
C TYR A 466 -4.34 5.05 -1.22
N ILE A 467 -5.04 5.74 -0.30
CA ILE A 467 -5.55 7.10 -0.47
C ILE A 467 -5.00 7.98 0.67
N PRO A 468 -4.40 9.17 0.40
CA PRO A 468 -3.63 9.93 1.39
C PRO A 468 -4.37 11.02 2.17
N GLU A 469 -5.68 11.25 1.98
CA GLU A 469 -6.49 12.06 2.92
C GLU A 469 -7.78 11.32 3.37
N MET A 470 -7.92 11.12 4.69
CA MET A 470 -9.12 10.59 5.34
C MET A 470 -9.39 11.37 6.62
N SER A 471 -10.48 12.14 6.65
CA SER A 471 -10.92 12.97 7.79
C SER A 471 -12.27 12.45 8.31
N GLN A 472 -12.35 12.17 9.63
CA GLN A 472 -13.34 11.24 10.18
C GLN A 472 -14.76 11.81 10.45
N GLN A 473 -15.19 12.89 9.80
CA GLN A 473 -16.40 13.62 10.21
C GLN A 473 -17.75 12.99 9.79
N SER A 474 -17.79 11.91 9.00
CA SER A 474 -19.03 11.38 8.39
C SER A 474 -19.53 10.01 8.90
N TYR A 475 -18.92 9.42 9.93
CA TYR A 475 -19.32 8.08 10.43
C TYR A 475 -20.30 8.06 11.62
N THR A 476 -20.57 9.20 12.27
CA THR A 476 -21.35 9.25 13.52
C THR A 476 -22.88 9.31 13.34
N GLU A 477 -23.41 9.64 12.17
CA GLU A 477 -24.86 9.87 12.00
C GLU A 477 -25.69 8.65 11.59
N ARG A 478 -25.08 7.49 11.28
CA ARG A 478 -25.83 6.31 10.80
C ARG A 478 -26.41 5.37 11.87
N PHE A 479 -26.27 5.69 13.16
CA PHE A 479 -26.74 4.83 14.25
C PHE A 479 -27.49 5.55 15.39
N SER A 480 -28.20 6.66 15.08
CA SER A 480 -29.03 7.40 16.04
C SER A 480 -30.53 7.46 15.67
N GLY A 481 -31.10 6.32 15.28
CA GLY A 481 -32.55 6.16 15.11
C GLY A 481 -33.19 5.44 16.30
N LYS A 482 -34.00 6.14 17.12
CA LYS A 482 -34.79 5.51 18.19
C LYS A 482 -35.94 4.66 17.60
N PRO A 483 -36.32 3.53 18.22
CA PRO A 483 -37.46 2.74 17.76
C PRO A 483 -38.78 3.43 18.13
N ASN A 484 -39.65 3.65 17.15
CA ASN A 484 -41.01 4.13 17.40
C ASN A 484 -41.93 2.97 17.78
N THR A 485 -42.73 3.20 18.82
CA THR A 485 -43.80 2.32 19.29
C THR A 485 -44.94 2.20 18.27
N VAL A 486 -45.43 0.99 18.06
CA VAL A 486 -46.64 0.72 17.28
C VAL A 486 -47.85 0.62 18.22
N ASN A 487 -48.88 1.42 17.96
CA ASN A 487 -50.12 1.44 18.75
C ASN A 487 -51.02 0.22 18.47
N SER A 488 -51.97 -0.01 19.38
CA SER A 488 -52.75 -1.24 19.52
C SER A 488 -54.20 -1.14 19.03
N LEU A 489 -54.81 -2.33 18.82
CA LEU A 489 -56.26 -2.63 18.80
C LEU A 489 -57.09 -2.14 17.58
N PRO A 490 -58.32 -2.67 17.33
CA PRO A 490 -59.11 -3.60 18.15
C PRO A 490 -59.60 -4.91 17.48
N SER A 491 -60.18 -5.78 18.30
CA SER A 491 -60.86 -7.05 17.98
C SER A 491 -62.35 -6.89 17.62
N ALA A 492 -62.91 -7.77 16.75
CA ALA A 492 -64.28 -8.31 16.89
C ALA A 492 -64.67 -9.43 15.87
N SER A 493 -64.96 -10.64 16.38
CA SER A 493 -66.06 -11.59 16.06
C SER A 493 -66.54 -11.95 14.63
N GLN A 494 -66.67 -13.29 14.41
CA GLN A 494 -67.69 -14.02 13.59
C GLN A 494 -67.67 -13.79 12.05
N SER A 495 -68.10 -14.69 11.15
CA SER A 495 -68.37 -16.15 11.07
C SER A 495 -68.61 -16.44 9.56
N GLN A 496 -68.25 -17.56 8.90
CA GLN A 496 -68.94 -18.86 8.87
C GLN A 496 -68.29 -19.79 7.79
N LEU A 497 -68.20 -21.08 8.10
CA LEU A 497 -68.54 -22.25 7.25
C LEU A 497 -68.07 -22.41 5.76
N VAL A 498 -67.23 -23.45 5.57
CA VAL A 498 -67.53 -24.70 4.80
C VAL A 498 -67.07 -24.91 3.34
N LYS A 499 -66.57 -26.15 3.11
CA LYS A 499 -66.33 -26.92 1.85
C LYS A 499 -65.13 -26.53 0.96
N GLN A 500 -64.41 -27.46 0.32
CA GLN A 500 -64.14 -28.90 0.57
C GLN A 500 -63.10 -29.39 -0.47
N ASN A 501 -62.46 -30.55 -0.22
CA ASN A 501 -61.73 -31.39 -1.21
C ASN A 501 -60.38 -30.80 -1.70
N ILE A 502 -59.24 -31.50 -1.68
CA ILE A 502 -58.88 -32.88 -1.30
C ILE A 502 -57.73 -32.84 -0.27
#